data_AF-G3H415-F1
#
_entry.id   AF-G3H415-F1
#
_cell.length_a   1.000
_cell.length_b   1.000
_cell.length_c   1.000
_cell.angle_alpha   90.00
_cell.angle_beta   90.00
_cell.angle_gamma   90.00
#
_symmetry.space_group_name_H-M   'P 1'
#
loop_
_entity.id
_entity.type
_entity.pdbx_description
1 polymer ?
#
loop_
_entity_poly.entity_id
_entity_poly.type
_entity_poly.pdbx_seq_one_letter_code
_entity_poly.pdbx_strand_id
1 'polypeptide(L)'
;MKNRLGTWRLAILCMLLASHLSTIKARGIKHRFKWNRKALPGSGQITEARVAENRPGAFIKQGRKLNIDFGAEGNKYYAANYWQFPDGIYYEGCSEANVTKEMLVASCINATQAANQAEFSREKQDSKLHQRVLWRLIKEICSTKYCEFWLDGGAAQQVTVDQPAMVCLLGFIWFIVK
;
A
#
# COMPACT_ATOMS: atom_id res chain seq x y z
N MET A 1 -37.90 38.70 -31.77
CA MET A 1 -36.53 39.03 -31.30
C MET A 1 -36.47 39.10 -29.76
N LYS A 2 -36.86 38.05 -29.03
CA LYS A 2 -36.94 38.08 -27.54
C LYS A 2 -35.95 37.17 -26.81
N ASN A 3 -35.18 36.33 -27.53
CA ASN A 3 -34.43 35.22 -26.91
C ASN A 3 -32.91 35.45 -26.85
N ARG A 4 -32.36 36.43 -27.58
CA ARG A 4 -30.91 36.71 -27.57
C ARG A 4 -30.41 37.31 -26.26
N LEU A 5 -31.28 38.04 -25.54
CA LEU A 5 -30.91 38.71 -24.29
C LEU A 5 -30.77 37.73 -23.12
N GLY A 6 -31.58 36.65 -23.10
CA GLY A 6 -31.50 35.58 -22.10
C GLY A 6 -30.25 34.73 -22.26
N THR A 7 -29.92 34.34 -23.50
CA THR A 7 -28.72 33.54 -23.79
C THR A 7 -27.43 34.30 -23.47
N TRP A 8 -27.39 35.60 -23.75
CA TRP A 8 -26.22 36.43 -23.44
C TRP A 8 -26.05 36.60 -21.92
N ARG A 9 -27.12 36.81 -21.17
CA ARG A 9 -27.05 36.87 -19.70
C ARG A 9 -26.60 35.55 -19.08
N LEU A 10 -27.03 34.41 -19.64
CA LEU A 10 -26.61 33.09 -19.18
C LEU A 10 -25.12 32.82 -19.45
N ALA A 11 -24.63 33.21 -20.63
CA ALA A 11 -23.21 33.10 -20.98
C ALA A 11 -22.32 33.93 -20.04
N ILE A 12 -22.76 35.14 -19.67
CA ILE A 12 -22.05 36.00 -18.71
C ILE A 12 -22.04 35.35 -17.32
N LEU A 13 -23.16 34.77 -16.88
CA LEU A 13 -23.25 34.09 -15.58
C LEU A 13 -22.33 32.85 -15.51
N CYS A 14 -22.27 32.04 -16.57
CA CYS A 14 -21.38 30.88 -16.65
C CYS A 14 -19.89 31.29 -16.65
N MET A 15 -19.52 32.36 -17.39
CA MET A 15 -18.15 32.87 -17.39
C MET A 15 -17.75 33.44 -16.02
N LEU A 16 -18.68 34.11 -15.32
CA LEU A 16 -18.45 34.60 -13.95
C LEU A 16 -18.25 33.46 -12.95
N LEU A 17 -19.11 32.43 -12.99
CA LEU A 17 -18.96 31.26 -12.11
C LEU A 17 -17.65 30.49 -12.35
N ALA A 18 -17.22 30.34 -13.62
CA ALA A 18 -15.96 29.67 -13.96
C ALA A 18 -14.71 30.48 -13.53
N SER A 19 -14.80 31.81 -13.50
CA SER A 19 -13.66 32.67 -13.14
C SER A 19 -13.43 32.78 -11.63
N HIS A 20 -14.42 32.46 -10.78
CA HIS A 20 -14.23 32.36 -9.33
C HIS A 20 -13.45 31.09 -8.89
N LEU A 21 -13.39 30.05 -9.72
CA LEU A 21 -12.66 28.81 -9.42
C LEU A 21 -11.17 28.85 -9.84
N SER A 22 -10.73 29.92 -10.52
CA SER A 22 -9.36 30.04 -11.05
C SER A 22 -8.48 30.97 -10.20
N THR A 23 -8.36 30.68 -8.90
CA THR A 23 -7.36 31.34 -8.03
C THR A 23 -6.53 30.35 -7.24
N ILE A 24 -5.80 29.48 -7.95
CA ILE A 24 -4.51 28.98 -7.43
C ILE A 24 -3.43 29.34 -8.46
N LYS A 25 -2.99 30.60 -8.39
CA LYS A 25 -1.68 31.01 -8.91
C LYS A 25 -0.63 30.27 -8.08
N ALA A 26 -0.15 29.12 -8.57
CA ALA A 26 1.13 28.60 -8.12
C ALA A 26 2.21 29.56 -8.65
N ARG A 27 2.52 30.61 -7.87
CA ARG A 27 3.78 31.36 -8.02
C ARG A 27 4.90 30.33 -7.84
N GLY A 28 5.49 29.89 -8.94
CA GLY A 28 6.67 29.03 -8.93
C GLY A 28 7.80 29.71 -8.17
N ILE A 29 8.00 29.33 -6.92
CA ILE A 29 9.18 29.67 -6.15
C ILE A 29 10.32 28.88 -6.80
N LYS A 30 11.18 29.58 -7.55
CA LYS A 30 12.43 29.03 -8.08
C LYS A 30 13.38 28.82 -6.91
N HIS A 31 13.21 27.73 -6.17
CA HIS A 31 14.14 27.36 -5.12
C HIS A 31 15.44 26.96 -5.82
N ARG A 32 16.44 27.85 -5.75
CA ARG A 32 17.80 27.60 -6.24
C ARG A 32 18.40 26.55 -5.30
N PHE A 33 18.12 25.28 -5.55
CA PHE A 33 18.72 24.16 -4.84
C PHE A 33 20.20 24.13 -5.22
N LYS A 34 21.03 24.76 -4.39
CA LYS A 34 22.49 24.69 -4.49
C LYS A 34 22.87 23.25 -4.12
N TRP A 35 22.94 22.39 -5.15
CA TRP A 35 23.44 21.03 -5.06
C TRP A 35 24.89 21.10 -4.57
N ASN A 36 25.09 21.00 -3.26
CA ASN A 36 26.39 20.68 -2.71
C ASN A 36 26.73 19.29 -3.24
N ARG A 37 27.65 19.26 -4.21
CA ARG A 37 28.32 18.04 -4.66
C ARG A 37 28.96 17.36 -3.45
N LYS A 38 28.24 16.43 -2.84
CA LYS A 38 28.83 15.24 -2.27
C LYS A 38 28.45 14.12 -3.23
N ALA A 39 29.47 13.50 -3.81
CA ALA A 39 29.31 12.37 -4.69
C ALA A 39 28.44 11.33 -4.00
N LEU A 40 27.43 10.85 -4.73
CA LEU A 40 26.71 9.62 -4.41
C LEU A 40 27.79 8.55 -4.20
N PRO A 41 27.82 7.79 -3.08
CA PRO A 41 28.63 6.59 -3.06
C PRO A 41 28.05 5.70 -4.15
N GLY A 42 28.84 5.50 -5.21
CA GLY A 42 28.49 4.66 -6.35
C GLY A 42 28.04 3.30 -5.88
N SER A 43 27.15 2.69 -6.68
CA SER A 43 26.62 1.32 -6.56
C SER A 43 27.34 0.51 -5.49
N GLY A 44 26.83 0.63 -4.25
CA GLY A 44 27.42 -0.06 -3.12
C GLY A 44 27.46 -1.52 -3.49
N GLN A 45 28.66 -2.11 -3.47
CA GLN A 45 28.83 -3.54 -3.43
C GLN A 45 27.78 -4.07 -2.46
N ILE A 46 26.80 -4.81 -2.98
CA ILE A 46 25.77 -5.39 -2.16
C ILE A 46 26.50 -6.46 -1.35
N THR A 47 26.99 -6.06 -0.17
CA THR A 47 27.59 -6.97 0.79
C THR A 47 26.61 -8.12 0.97
N GLU A 48 27.13 -9.34 0.98
CA GLU A 48 26.38 -10.60 1.05
C GLU A 48 25.30 -10.60 2.15
N ALA A 49 25.55 -9.87 3.24
CA ALA A 49 24.58 -9.60 4.31
C ALA A 49 23.30 -8.86 3.85
N ARG A 50 23.40 -7.84 2.99
CA ARG A 50 22.24 -7.13 2.41
C ARG A 50 21.56 -7.94 1.30
N VAL A 51 22.31 -8.79 0.60
CA VAL A 51 21.73 -9.74 -0.38
C VAL A 51 20.86 -10.76 0.35
N ALA A 52 21.32 -11.24 1.51
CA ALA A 52 20.58 -12.18 2.34
C ALA A 52 19.27 -11.57 2.90
N GLU A 53 19.29 -10.29 3.28
CA GLU A 53 18.10 -9.58 3.78
C GLU A 53 17.03 -9.34 2.71
N ASN A 54 17.42 -9.16 1.45
CA ASN A 54 16.50 -8.92 0.32
C ASN A 54 16.04 -10.20 -0.39
N ARG A 55 16.31 -11.38 0.17
CA ARG A 55 15.81 -12.63 -0.41
C ARG A 55 14.31 -12.78 -0.09
N PRO A 56 13.45 -13.18 -1.05
CA PRO A 56 12.06 -13.49 -0.76
C PRO A 56 11.94 -14.54 0.33
N GLY A 57 11.19 -14.23 1.38
CA GLY A 57 11.04 -15.04 2.58
C GLY A 57 12.03 -14.71 3.71
N ALA A 58 12.99 -13.80 3.54
CA ALA A 58 13.95 -13.46 4.58
C ALA A 58 13.27 -12.83 5.81
N PHE A 59 13.77 -13.19 7.00
CA PHE A 59 13.33 -12.61 8.26
C PHE A 59 13.83 -11.17 8.44
N ILE A 60 12.92 -10.29 8.85
CA ILE A 60 13.23 -8.93 9.26
C ILE A 60 13.16 -8.89 10.79
N LYS A 61 14.31 -8.85 11.46
CA LYS A 61 14.42 -8.83 12.94
C LYS A 61 14.83 -7.42 13.40
N GLN A 62 13.84 -6.58 13.72
CA GLN A 62 14.04 -5.24 14.30
C GLN A 62 13.97 -5.25 15.84
N GLY A 63 13.54 -6.36 16.45
CA GLY A 63 13.34 -6.53 17.89
C GLY A 63 12.01 -5.92 18.39
N ARG A 64 11.01 -5.74 17.53
CA ARG A 64 9.72 -5.14 17.92
C ARG A 64 8.73 -6.21 18.37
N LYS A 65 8.36 -6.20 19.65
CA LYS A 65 7.28 -7.06 20.16
C LYS A 65 5.96 -6.85 19.40
N LEU A 66 5.47 -7.89 18.74
CA LEU A 66 4.19 -7.88 18.03
C LEU A 66 3.04 -8.27 18.98
N ASN A 67 1.84 -7.73 18.72
CA ASN A 67 0.65 -8.03 19.49
C ASN A 67 -0.16 -9.15 18.82
N ILE A 68 0.23 -10.40 19.08
CA ILE A 68 -0.39 -11.62 18.54
C ILE A 68 -0.71 -12.54 19.72
N ASP A 69 -1.88 -13.17 19.68
CA ASP A 69 -2.26 -14.18 20.66
C ASP A 69 -1.78 -15.58 20.23
N PHE A 70 -0.85 -16.13 21.00
CA PHE A 70 -0.30 -17.48 20.88
C PHE A 70 -0.89 -18.46 21.91
N GLY A 71 -1.86 -18.01 22.71
CA GLY A 71 -2.36 -18.72 23.89
C GLY A 71 -1.51 -18.49 25.14
N ALA A 72 -1.97 -18.95 26.30
CA ALA A 72 -1.38 -18.60 27.61
C ALA A 72 0.12 -18.91 27.73
N GLU A 73 0.56 -20.10 27.30
CA GLU A 73 1.96 -20.53 27.36
C GLU A 73 2.82 -19.82 26.30
N GLY A 74 2.32 -19.75 25.06
CA GLY A 74 3.01 -19.08 23.95
C GLY A 74 3.20 -17.59 24.19
N ASN A 75 2.21 -16.91 24.78
CA ASN A 75 2.28 -15.49 25.12
C ASN A 75 3.37 -15.20 26.16
N LYS A 76 3.48 -16.04 27.20
CA LYS A 76 4.55 -15.92 28.20
C LYS A 76 5.92 -16.14 27.58
N TYR A 77 6.05 -17.19 26.76
CA TYR A 77 7.31 -17.51 26.08
C TYR A 77 7.73 -16.41 25.11
N TYR A 78 6.80 -15.94 24.27
CA TYR A 78 7.04 -14.86 23.32
C TYR A 78 7.38 -13.54 24.03
N ALA A 79 6.71 -13.22 25.14
CA ALA A 79 7.02 -12.00 25.91
C ALA A 79 8.46 -11.97 26.45
N ALA A 80 9.06 -13.13 26.75
CA ALA A 80 10.45 -13.23 27.20
C ALA A 80 11.47 -13.29 26.04
N ASN A 81 11.06 -13.78 24.87
CA ASN A 81 11.98 -14.11 23.77
C ASN A 81 11.71 -13.37 22.46
N TYR A 82 10.83 -12.36 22.44
CA TYR A 82 10.37 -11.68 21.21
C TYR A 82 11.51 -11.18 20.31
N TRP A 83 12.66 -10.82 20.89
CA TRP A 83 13.84 -10.35 20.18
C TRP A 83 14.50 -11.39 19.27
N GLN A 84 14.23 -12.69 19.46
CA GLN A 84 14.71 -13.77 18.59
C GLN A 84 13.86 -13.95 17.32
N PHE A 85 12.62 -13.48 17.39
CA PHE A 85 11.61 -13.69 16.37
C PHE A 85 11.62 -12.60 15.29
N PRO A 86 11.15 -12.89 14.06
CA PRO A 86 10.96 -11.88 13.04
C PRO A 86 9.79 -10.94 13.36
N ASP A 87 9.98 -9.65 13.11
CA ASP A 87 8.90 -8.65 13.19
C ASP A 87 8.23 -8.44 11.84
N GLY A 88 8.85 -8.93 10.78
CA GLY A 88 8.39 -8.86 9.41
C GLY A 88 9.07 -9.90 8.52
N ILE A 89 8.51 -10.08 7.33
CA ILE A 89 9.04 -10.97 6.29
C ILE A 89 9.15 -10.15 5.00
N TYR A 90 10.32 -10.19 4.37
CA TYR A 90 10.53 -9.61 3.05
C TYR A 90 9.91 -10.55 2.01
N TYR A 91 8.81 -10.14 1.38
CA TYR A 91 8.13 -10.96 0.37
C TYR A 91 7.30 -10.07 -0.55
N GLU A 92 7.62 -10.11 -1.85
CA GLU A 92 6.93 -9.39 -2.92
C GLU A 92 6.21 -10.41 -3.82
N GLY A 93 4.99 -10.80 -3.45
CA GLY A 93 4.20 -11.78 -4.19
C GLY A 93 3.11 -11.18 -5.08
N CYS A 94 3.07 -9.86 -5.20
CA CYS A 94 1.99 -9.12 -5.88
C CYS A 94 2.27 -8.78 -7.36
N SER A 95 3.32 -9.37 -7.96
CA SER A 95 3.70 -9.12 -9.36
C SER A 95 2.82 -9.82 -10.38
N GLU A 96 2.11 -10.87 -9.98
CA GLU A 96 1.20 -11.63 -10.84
C GLU A 96 -0.23 -11.10 -10.71
N ALA A 97 -0.84 -10.70 -11.83
CA ALA A 97 -2.12 -9.99 -11.87
C ALA A 97 -3.33 -10.76 -11.27
N ASN A 98 -3.18 -12.06 -11.03
CA ASN A 98 -4.28 -12.96 -10.62
C ASN A 98 -3.94 -13.78 -9.37
N VAL A 99 -3.08 -13.27 -8.49
CA VAL A 99 -2.81 -13.95 -7.21
C VAL A 99 -4.02 -13.76 -6.29
N THR A 100 -4.49 -14.84 -5.66
CA THR A 100 -5.51 -14.77 -4.60
C THR A 100 -4.84 -14.59 -3.22
N LYS A 101 -5.62 -14.18 -2.22
CA LYS A 101 -5.10 -14.01 -0.85
C LYS A 101 -4.51 -15.28 -0.28
N GLU A 102 -5.16 -16.41 -0.53
CA GLU A 102 -4.72 -17.71 -0.07
C GLU A 102 -3.42 -18.12 -0.76
N MET A 103 -3.30 -17.87 -2.06
CA MET A 103 -2.08 -18.12 -2.82
C MET A 103 -0.93 -17.24 -2.33
N LEU A 104 -1.17 -15.94 -2.09
CA LEU A 104 -0.15 -15.02 -1.56
C LEU A 104 0.38 -15.50 -0.21
N VAL A 105 -0.52 -15.84 0.72
CA VAL A 105 -0.16 -16.29 2.06
C VAL A 105 0.60 -17.62 2.00
N ALA A 106 0.10 -18.59 1.23
CA ALA A 106 0.77 -19.89 1.07
C ALA A 106 2.17 -19.75 0.48
N SER A 107 2.31 -18.89 -0.54
CA SER A 107 3.58 -18.66 -1.22
C SER A 107 4.57 -17.88 -0.35
N CYS A 108 4.08 -16.92 0.45
CA CYS A 108 4.86 -16.23 1.49
C CYS A 108 5.42 -17.23 2.52
N ILE A 109 4.59 -18.14 3.02
CA ILE A 109 5.01 -19.16 3.99
C ILE A 109 6.07 -20.10 3.36
N ASN A 110 5.83 -20.57 2.13
CA ASN A 110 6.75 -21.46 1.43
C ASN A 110 8.11 -20.79 1.19
N ALA A 111 8.11 -19.55 0.70
CA ALA A 111 9.32 -18.75 0.51
C ALA A 111 10.07 -18.54 1.83
N THR A 112 9.34 -18.26 2.92
CA THR A 112 9.92 -18.06 4.26
C THR A 112 10.58 -19.32 4.78
N GLN A 113 9.95 -20.48 4.60
CA GLN A 113 10.52 -21.76 4.98
C GLN A 113 11.78 -22.10 4.17
N ALA A 114 11.75 -21.84 2.86
CA ALA A 114 12.87 -22.07 1.96
C ALA A 114 14.05 -21.12 2.22
N ALA A 115 13.79 -19.88 2.63
CA ALA A 115 14.81 -18.88 2.90
C ALA A 115 15.52 -19.11 4.24
N ASN A 116 14.80 -19.59 5.27
CA ASN A 116 15.31 -19.67 6.64
C ASN A 116 15.45 -21.12 7.14
N GLN A 117 15.73 -22.08 6.25
CA GLN A 117 15.85 -23.50 6.61
C GLN A 117 16.82 -23.78 7.77
N ALA A 118 17.88 -22.98 7.91
CA ALA A 118 18.85 -23.10 8.99
C ALA A 118 18.26 -22.80 10.37
N GLU A 119 17.42 -21.77 10.48
CA GLU A 119 16.71 -21.40 11.73
C GLU A 119 15.74 -22.52 12.12
N PHE A 120 14.93 -22.98 11.16
CA PHE A 120 13.99 -24.08 11.38
C PHE A 120 14.67 -25.40 11.73
N SER A 121 15.88 -25.67 11.21
CA SER A 121 16.64 -26.89 11.48
C SER A 121 17.30 -26.87 12.86
N ARG A 122 17.90 -25.73 13.26
CA ARG A 122 18.57 -25.60 14.57
C ARG A 122 17.57 -25.65 15.72
N GLU A 123 16.43 -24.98 15.59
CA GLU A 123 15.42 -24.91 16.68
C GLU A 123 14.54 -26.16 16.78
N LYS A 124 14.57 -27.05 15.77
CA LYS A 124 13.84 -28.33 15.81
C LYS A 124 14.33 -29.26 16.92
N GLN A 125 15.56 -29.09 17.40
CA GLN A 125 16.12 -29.94 18.45
C GLN A 125 15.83 -29.43 19.87
N ASP A 126 15.66 -28.12 20.08
CA ASP A 126 15.66 -27.54 21.44
C ASP A 126 14.29 -27.04 21.95
N SER A 127 13.29 -26.73 21.10
CA SER A 127 12.02 -26.19 21.62
C SER A 127 10.82 -26.35 20.69
N LYS A 128 9.96 -27.34 20.99
CA LYS A 128 8.64 -27.49 20.35
C LYS A 128 7.76 -26.24 20.51
N LEU A 129 7.90 -25.52 21.63
CA LEU A 129 7.14 -24.30 21.89
C LEU A 129 7.62 -23.15 21.01
N HIS A 130 8.94 -23.00 20.84
CA HIS A 130 9.52 -22.00 19.94
C HIS A 130 8.98 -22.20 18.51
N GLN A 131 9.04 -23.42 17.99
CA GLN A 131 8.54 -23.73 16.66
C GLN A 131 7.05 -23.42 16.50
N ARG A 132 6.24 -23.72 17.53
CA ARG A 132 4.80 -23.39 17.52
C ARG A 132 4.57 -21.89 17.46
N VAL A 133 5.30 -21.10 18.26
CA VAL A 133 5.21 -19.64 18.28
C VAL A 133 5.70 -19.06 16.95
N LEU A 134 6.87 -19.49 16.46
CA LEU A 134 7.44 -19.04 15.19
C LEU A 134 6.49 -19.32 14.02
N TRP A 135 5.93 -20.54 13.96
CA TRP A 135 4.99 -20.91 12.90
C TRP A 135 3.72 -20.07 12.94
N ARG A 136 3.14 -19.86 14.13
CA ARG A 136 1.97 -19.01 14.28
C ARG A 136 2.28 -17.57 13.86
N LEU A 137 3.43 -17.05 14.27
CA LEU A 137 3.89 -15.72 13.97
C LEU A 137 4.05 -15.48 12.46
N ILE A 138 4.71 -16.40 11.76
CA ILE A 138 4.89 -16.34 10.31
C ILE A 138 3.53 -16.33 9.60
N LYS A 139 2.59 -17.16 10.05
CA LYS A 139 1.23 -17.21 9.49
C LYS A 139 0.52 -15.86 9.65
N GLU A 140 0.62 -15.23 10.81
CA GLU A 140 0.02 -13.90 11.04
C GLU A 140 0.70 -12.84 10.16
N ILE A 141 2.04 -12.78 10.14
CA ILE A 141 2.78 -11.81 9.31
C ILE A 141 2.41 -11.97 7.83
N CYS A 142 2.42 -13.18 7.28
CA CYS A 142 2.02 -13.42 5.90
C CYS A 142 0.54 -13.09 5.65
N SER A 143 -0.35 -13.32 6.62
CA SER A 143 -1.79 -13.01 6.48
C SER A 143 -2.11 -11.51 6.44
N THR A 144 -1.22 -10.68 6.98
CA THR A 144 -1.33 -9.21 6.90
C THR A 144 -0.87 -8.65 5.55
N LYS A 145 -0.19 -9.45 4.71
CA LYS A 145 0.20 -9.03 3.36
C LYS A 145 -1.04 -8.94 2.47
N TYR A 146 -1.12 -7.88 1.69
CA TYR A 146 -2.15 -7.67 0.69
C TYR A 146 -1.52 -7.03 -0.56
N CYS A 147 -2.18 -7.18 -1.70
CA CYS A 147 -1.78 -6.52 -2.93
C CYS A 147 -2.68 -5.31 -3.18
N GLU A 148 -2.09 -4.20 -3.63
CA GLU A 148 -2.81 -2.94 -3.85
C GLU A 148 -3.95 -3.09 -4.87
N PHE A 149 -3.77 -3.92 -5.90
CA PHE A 149 -4.80 -4.15 -6.93
C PHE A 149 -6.10 -4.80 -6.39
N TRP A 150 -6.08 -5.48 -5.25
CA TRP A 150 -7.31 -5.97 -4.61
C TRP A 150 -8.16 -4.84 -4.00
N LEU A 151 -7.54 -3.69 -3.68
CA LEU A 151 -8.26 -2.52 -3.19
C LEU A 151 -9.02 -1.84 -4.35
N ASP A 152 -8.46 -1.86 -5.56
CA ASP A 152 -9.06 -1.21 -6.75
C ASP A 152 -10.15 -2.06 -7.43
N GLY A 153 -10.12 -3.38 -7.28
CA GLY A 153 -11.14 -4.29 -7.82
C GLY A 153 -12.55 -4.05 -7.28
N GLY A 154 -12.68 -3.36 -6.14
CA GLY A 154 -13.97 -2.91 -5.58
C GLY A 154 -14.38 -1.48 -5.96
N ALA A 155 -13.47 -0.68 -6.52
CA ALA A 155 -13.69 0.74 -6.80
C ALA A 155 -14.08 1.04 -8.26
N ALA A 156 -14.06 0.05 -9.15
CA ALA A 156 -14.31 0.24 -10.58
C ALA A 156 -15.79 0.48 -11.00
N GLN A 157 -16.74 0.60 -10.06
CA GLN A 157 -18.15 0.92 -10.38
C GLN A 157 -18.74 2.00 -9.46
N GLN A 158 -18.00 3.09 -9.23
CA GLN A 158 -18.64 4.38 -9.01
C GLN A 158 -18.05 5.36 -10.02
N VAL A 159 -18.53 5.24 -11.26
CA VAL A 159 -18.67 6.41 -12.12
C VAL A 159 -19.48 7.40 -11.30
N THR A 160 -18.78 8.32 -10.65
CA THR A 160 -19.35 9.57 -10.19
C THR A 160 -19.81 10.27 -11.45
N VAL A 161 -21.02 9.90 -11.89
CA VAL A 161 -21.78 10.73 -12.81
C VAL A 161 -21.90 12.03 -12.06
N ASP A 162 -21.15 13.04 -12.49
CA ASP A 162 -21.20 14.39 -11.97
C ASP A 162 -22.68 14.81 -11.89
N GLN A 163 -23.24 14.67 -10.70
CA GLN A 163 -24.59 15.06 -10.34
C GLN A 163 -24.89 16.52 -10.75
N PRO A 164 -23.92 17.47 -10.74
CA PRO A 164 -24.16 18.81 -11.30
C PRO A 164 -24.23 18.85 -12.84
N ALA A 165 -23.51 17.99 -13.56
CA ALA A 165 -23.51 18.00 -15.04
C ALA A 165 -24.84 17.47 -15.61
N MET A 166 -25.42 16.45 -14.97
CA MET A 166 -26.74 15.90 -15.32
C MET A 166 -27.86 16.92 -15.08
N VAL A 167 -27.82 17.67 -13.97
CA VAL A 167 -28.82 18.71 -13.67
C VAL A 167 -28.74 19.87 -14.67
N CYS A 168 -27.53 20.26 -15.08
CA CYS A 168 -27.34 21.28 -16.12
C CYS A 168 -27.92 20.83 -17.46
N LEU A 169 -27.63 19.60 -17.91
CA LEU A 169 -28.17 19.06 -19.17
C LEU A 169 -29.71 19.01 -19.18
N LEU A 170 -30.33 18.59 -18.08
CA LEU A 170 -31.79 18.56 -17.95
C LEU A 170 -32.40 19.97 -17.97
N GLY A 171 -31.74 20.94 -17.35
CA GLY A 171 -32.15 22.36 -17.43
C GLY A 171 -32.08 22.91 -18.85
N PHE A 172 -31.04 22.58 -19.61
CA PHE A 172 -30.93 22.99 -21.02
C PHE A 172 -32.01 22.35 -21.91
N ILE A 173 -32.33 21.07 -21.71
CA ILE A 173 -33.35 20.37 -22.51
C ILE A 173 -34.74 20.96 -22.22
N TRP A 174 -35.08 21.23 -20.96
CA TRP A 174 -36.38 21.79 -20.61
C TRP A 174 -36.61 23.19 -21.19
N PHE A 175 -35.53 23.99 -21.30
CA PHE A 175 -35.59 25.34 -21.87
C PHE A 175 -35.65 25.37 -23.40
N ILE A 176 -35.22 24.29 -24.08
CA ILE A 176 -35.36 24.15 -25.54
C ILE A 176 -36.78 23.71 -25.92
N VAL A 177 -37.40 22.90 -25.06
CA VAL A 177 -38.75 22.34 -25.30
C VAL A 177 -39.86 23.33 -24.90
N LYS A 178 -39.54 24.49 -24.30
CA LYS A 178 -40.49 25.52 -23.88
C LYS A 178 -40.30 26.85 -24.59
#